data_AF-A0A1I4V6Q7-F1
#
_entry.id   AF-A0A1I4V6Q7-F1
#
_cell.length_a   1.000
_cell.length_b   1.000
_cell.length_c   1.000
_cell.angle_alpha   90.00
_cell.angle_beta   90.00
_cell.angle_gamma   90.00
#
_symmetry.space_group_name_H-M   'P 1'
#
loop_
_entity.id
_entity.type
_entity.pdbx_description
1 polymer ?
#
loop_
_entity_poly.entity_id
_entity_poly.type
_entity_poly.pdbx_seq_one_letter_code
_entity_poly.pdbx_strand_id
1 'polypeptide(L)'
;MPEYKLQRLRGGWSIAAYEGGKRVSRHRLESSDAAGAAAEFNRLVEDAERPVDPDVRTIWEAYVADKAGRRIAENMGWTGRAVLPFFGWR
;
A
#
# COMPACT_ATOMS: atom_id res chain seq x y z
N MET A 1 -8.28 5.15 -7.79
CA MET A 1 -7.08 4.36 -8.14
C MET A 1 -6.55 4.91 -9.46
N PRO A 2 -5.23 5.13 -9.58
CA PRO A 2 -4.61 5.56 -10.82
C PRO A 2 -4.72 4.47 -11.90
N GLU A 3 -4.82 4.88 -13.15
CA GLU A 3 -4.78 3.99 -14.31
C GLU A 3 -3.31 3.73 -14.69
N TYR A 4 -2.90 2.45 -14.73
CA TYR A 4 -1.53 2.06 -15.09
C TYR A 4 -1.43 1.60 -16.54
N LYS A 5 -0.40 2.04 -17.26
CA LYS A 5 -0.14 1.66 -18.65
C LYS A 5 1.30 1.19 -18.84
N LEU A 6 1.46 0.03 -19.46
CA LEU A 6 2.74 -0.44 -20.00
C LEU A 6 3.05 0.28 -21.31
N GLN A 7 4.24 0.85 -21.43
CA GLN A 7 4.65 1.68 -22.56
C GLN A 7 6.11 1.40 -22.95
N ARG A 8 6.48 1.70 -24.19
CA ARG A 8 7.88 1.72 -24.63
C ARG A 8 8.55 3.04 -24.23
N LEU A 9 9.80 2.95 -23.77
CA LEU A 9 10.60 4.11 -23.39
C LEU A 9 12.07 3.90 -23.73
N ARG A 10 12.60 4.70 -24.67
CA ARG A 10 14.03 4.73 -25.06
C ARG A 10 14.62 3.34 -25.31
N GLY A 11 13.92 2.51 -26.09
CA GLY A 11 14.32 1.13 -26.41
C GLY A 11 13.99 0.10 -25.33
N GLY A 12 13.60 0.51 -24.12
CA GLY A 12 13.12 -0.37 -23.06
C GLY A 12 11.62 -0.25 -22.82
N TRP A 13 11.19 -0.73 -21.66
CA TRP A 13 9.80 -0.68 -21.18
C TRP A 13 9.66 0.25 -19.98
N SER A 14 8.45 0.74 -19.76
CA SER A 14 8.11 1.60 -18.63
C SER A 14 6.64 1.44 -18.24
N ILE A 15 6.36 1.60 -16.96
CA ILE A 15 5.00 1.79 -16.44
C ILE A 15 4.72 3.27 -16.26
N ALA A 16 3.54 3.73 -16.66
CA ALA A 16 3.07 5.09 -16.46
C ALA A 16 1.74 5.07 -15.70
N ALA A 17 1.65 5.88 -14.64
CA ALA A 17 0.42 6.07 -13.86
C ALA A 17 -0.30 7.34 -14.29
N TYR A 18 -1.62 7.27 -14.42
CA TYR A 18 -2.49 8.38 -14.80
C TYR A 18 -3.58 8.60 -13.75
N GLU A 19 -3.81 9.85 -13.39
CA GLU A 19 -4.91 10.29 -12.52
C GLU A 19 -5.68 11.40 -13.21
N GLY A 20 -7.01 11.27 -13.32
CA GLY A 20 -7.85 12.26 -14.01
C GLY A 20 -7.42 12.51 -15.46
N GLY A 21 -6.89 11.50 -16.15
CA GLY A 21 -6.36 11.61 -17.52
C GLY A 21 -4.98 12.25 -17.64
N LYS A 22 -4.37 12.71 -16.53
CA LYS A 22 -3.02 13.29 -16.51
C LYS A 22 -2.01 12.26 -16.03
N ARG A 23 -0.88 12.13 -16.72
CA ARG A 23 0.24 11.29 -16.26
C ARG A 23 0.86 11.90 -15.00
N VAL A 24 0.85 11.14 -13.90
CA VAL A 24 1.40 11.57 -12.60
C VAL A 24 2.77 10.98 -12.33
N SER A 25 3.07 9.79 -12.85
CA SER A 25 4.38 9.16 -12.71
C SER A 25 4.74 8.29 -13.90
N ARG A 26 6.04 8.03 -14.07
CA ARG A 26 6.57 7.05 -15.02
C ARG A 26 7.82 6.41 -14.46
N HIS A 27 7.86 5.09 -14.44
CA HIS A 27 8.99 4.31 -13.97
C HIS A 27 9.47 3.38 -15.08
N ARG A 28 10.78 3.27 -15.26
CA ARG A 28 11.38 2.38 -16.27
C ARG A 28 11.41 0.97 -15.70
N LEU A 29 10.99 -0.01 -16.48
CA LEU A 29 11.06 -1.42 -16.11
C LEU A 29 12.48 -1.95 -16.34
N GLU A 30 12.86 -2.94 -15.54
CA GLU A 30 14.16 -3.61 -15.65
C GLU A 30 14.19 -4.57 -16.84
N SER A 31 13.05 -5.21 -17.11
CA SER A 31 12.91 -6.17 -18.21
C SER A 31 13.14 -5.53 -19.59
N SER A 32 13.93 -6.21 -20.42
CA SER A 32 14.27 -5.76 -21.77
C SER A 32 13.38 -6.37 -22.86
N ASP A 33 12.75 -7.52 -22.58
CA ASP A 33 11.81 -8.19 -23.48
C ASP A 33 10.34 -7.92 -23.10
N ALA A 34 9.42 -8.22 -24.02
CA ALA A 34 8.00 -7.91 -23.86
C ALA A 34 7.32 -8.75 -22.77
N ALA A 35 7.69 -10.03 -22.66
CA ALA A 35 7.05 -10.95 -21.73
C ALA A 35 7.47 -10.65 -20.29
N GLY A 36 8.78 -10.42 -20.07
CA GLY A 36 9.31 -9.96 -18.79
C GLY A 36 8.69 -8.64 -18.36
N ALA A 37 8.59 -7.67 -19.28
CA ALA A 37 7.99 -6.37 -18.99
C ALA A 37 6.50 -6.47 -18.60
N ALA A 38 5.74 -7.37 -19.23
CA ALA A 38 4.35 -7.62 -18.86
C ALA A 38 4.22 -8.26 -17.46
N ALA A 39 5.08 -9.22 -17.14
CA ALA A 39 5.10 -9.86 -15.83
C ALA A 39 5.50 -8.88 -14.70
N GLU A 40 6.52 -8.06 -14.95
CA GLU A 40 6.96 -7.01 -14.03
C GLU A 40 5.88 -5.93 -13.84
N PHE A 41 5.23 -5.51 -14.93
CA PHE A 41 4.08 -4.59 -14.87
C PHE A 41 2.97 -5.13 -13.98
N ASN A 42 2.54 -6.38 -14.19
CA ASN A 42 1.46 -6.98 -13.41
C ASN A 42 1.81 -7.02 -11.91
N ARG A 43 3.04 -7.43 -11.56
CA ARG A 43 3.52 -7.46 -10.17
C ARG A 43 3.47 -6.06 -9.52
N LEU A 44 3.97 -5.04 -10.22
CA LEU A 44 4.00 -3.67 -9.70
C LEU A 44 2.60 -3.08 -9.52
N VAL A 45 1.68 -3.38 -10.44
CA VAL A 45 0.28 -2.95 -10.32
C VAL A 45 -0.40 -3.67 -9.18
N GLU A 46 -0.23 -4.99 -9.05
CA GLU A 46 -0.78 -5.77 -7.95
C GLU A 46 -0.28 -5.28 -6.58
N ASP A 47 1.02 -5.01 -6.45
CA ASP A 47 1.58 -4.47 -5.21
C ASP A 47 1.08 -3.05 -4.89
N ALA A 48 0.88 -2.22 -5.91
CA ALA A 48 0.38 -0.86 -5.74
C ALA A 48 -1.13 -0.81 -5.43
N GLU A 49 -1.90 -1.75 -5.97
CA GLU A 49 -3.34 -1.89 -5.71
C GLU A 49 -3.64 -2.75 -4.47
N ARG A 50 -2.62 -3.44 -3.93
CA ARG A 50 -2.77 -4.27 -2.73
C ARG A 50 -3.39 -3.43 -1.62
N PRO A 51 -4.53 -3.86 -1.04
CA PRO A 51 -5.10 -3.22 0.12
C PRO A 51 -4.02 -3.11 1.20
N VAL A 52 -3.83 -1.91 1.72
CA VAL A 52 -3.02 -1.74 2.93
C VAL A 52 -3.90 -2.23 4.06
N ASP A 53 -3.71 -3.49 4.45
CA ASP A 53 -4.33 -4.00 5.67
C ASP A 53 -3.98 -3.06 6.83
N PRO A 54 -4.96 -2.68 7.67
CA PRO A 54 -4.70 -1.82 8.81
C PRO A 54 -3.66 -2.50 9.70
N ASP A 55 -2.66 -1.74 10.12
CA ASP A 55 -1.69 -2.26 11.06
C ASP A 55 -2.34 -2.54 12.43
N VAL A 56 -1.62 -3.29 13.27
CA VAL A 56 -2.13 -3.67 14.60
C VAL A 56 -2.53 -2.44 15.41
N ARG A 57 -1.85 -1.30 15.23
CA ARG A 57 -2.18 -0.05 15.90
C ARG A 57 -3.52 0.49 15.43
N THR A 58 -3.75 0.55 14.13
CA THR A 58 -5.01 1.01 13.52
C THR A 58 -6.17 0.15 14.01
N ILE A 59 -6.00 -1.18 14.04
CA ILE A 59 -7.02 -2.11 14.54
C ILE A 59 -7.27 -1.89 16.05
N TRP A 60 -6.19 -1.72 16.83
CA TRP A 60 -6.28 -1.50 18.28
C TRP A 60 -7.04 -0.22 18.61
N GLU A 61 -6.70 0.88 17.95
CA GLU A 61 -7.35 2.18 18.15
C GLU A 61 -8.83 2.11 17.75
N ALA A 62 -9.16 1.46 16.63
CA ALA A 62 -10.55 1.24 16.22
C ALA A 62 -11.33 0.44 17.26
N TYR A 63 -10.73 -0.61 17.84
CA TYR A 63 -11.38 -1.41 18.89
C TYR A 63 -11.58 -0.62 20.18
N VAL A 64 -10.58 0.16 20.61
CA VAL A 64 -10.69 1.02 21.79
C VAL A 64 -11.80 2.06 21.61
N ALA A 65 -11.91 2.66 20.41
CA ALA A 65 -12.98 3.60 20.08
C ALA A 65 -14.36 2.93 20.11
N ASP A 66 -14.51 1.73 19.53
CA ASP A 66 -15.76 0.96 19.55
C ASP A 66 -16.20 0.59 20.99
N LYS A 67 -15.24 0.37 21.90
CA LYS A 67 -15.50 0.02 23.30
C LYS A 67 -15.47 1.21 24.26
N ALA A 68 -15.53 2.44 23.76
CA ALA A 68 -15.52 3.64 24.60
C ALA A 68 -16.55 3.57 25.75
N GLY A 69 -16.13 4.01 26.95
CA GLY A 69 -16.95 3.96 28.17
C GLY A 69 -16.99 2.59 28.86
N ARG A 70 -16.31 1.57 28.33
CA ARG A 70 -16.16 0.27 28.99
C ARG A 70 -14.79 0.16 29.64
N ARG A 71 -14.72 -0.53 30.79
CA ARG A 71 -13.47 -0.82 31.51
C ARG A 71 -12.38 -1.47 30.64
N ILE A 72 -12.77 -2.22 29.61
CA ILE A 72 -11.81 -2.81 28.67
C ILE A 72 -11.06 -1.75 27.86
N ALA A 73 -11.73 -0.68 27.41
CA ALA A 73 -11.09 0.40 26.67
C ALA A 73 -10.12 1.18 27.55
N GLU A 74 -10.47 1.43 28.81
CA GLU A 74 -9.58 2.05 29.80
C GLU A 74 -8.31 1.22 30.02
N ASN A 75 -8.49 -0.09 30.28
CA ASN A 75 -7.37 -1.02 30.46
C ASN A 75 -6.48 -1.08 29.21
N MET A 76 -7.08 -1.15 28.03
CA MET A 76 -6.36 -1.18 26.76
C MET A 76 -5.62 0.14 26.47
N GLY A 77 -6.10 1.28 26.97
CA GLY A 77 -5.35 2.54 26.91
C GLY A 77 -4.03 2.49 27.69
N TRP A 78 -4.01 1.82 28.84
CA TRP A 78 -2.79 1.62 29.63
C TRP A 78 -1.87 0.57 29.02
N THR A 79 -2.39 -0.60 28.68
CA THR A 79 -1.59 -1.70 28.13
C THR A 79 -1.08 -1.40 26.73
N GLY A 80 -1.82 -0.63 25.94
CA GLY A 80 -1.41 -0.20 24.60
C GLY A 80 -0.08 0.54 24.60
N ARG A 81 0.23 1.30 25.66
CA ARG A 81 1.53 2.01 25.78
C ARG A 81 2.73 1.06 25.81
N ALA A 82 2.55 -0.14 26.37
CA ALA A 82 3.59 -1.15 26.44
C ALA A 82 3.61 -2.04 25.19
N VAL A 83 2.46 -2.30 24.58
CA VAL A 83 2.33 -3.26 23.46
C VAL A 83 2.57 -2.60 22.10
N LEU A 84 1.96 -1.46 21.83
CA LEU A 84 1.98 -0.81 20.51
C LEU A 84 3.35 -0.35 20.00
N PRO A 85 4.40 -0.09 20.81
CA PRO A 85 5.73 0.15 20.28
C PRO A 85 6.35 -1.05 19.56
N PHE A 86 5.91 -2.28 19.88
CA PHE A 86 6.42 -3.51 19.29
C PHE A 86 5.67 -3.94 18.02
N PHE A 87 4.57 -3.24 17.66
CA PHE A 87 3.73 -3.54 16.50
C PHE A 87 3.43 -2.26 15.69
N GLY A 88 3.18 -2.36 14.39
CA GLY A 88 2.89 -1.17 13.54
C GLY A 88 4.12 -0.52 12.89
N TRP A 89 5.19 -1.29 12.69
CA TRP A 89 6.27 -0.90 11.79
C TRP A 89 5.90 -1.40 10.39
N ARG A 90 5.45 -0.51 9.52
CA ARG A 90 5.35 -0.76 8.08
C ARG A 90 5.96 0.41 7.32
#